data_AF-A0A6A5ZPT2-F1
#
_entry.id   AF-A0A6A5ZPT2-F1
#
_cell.length_a   1.000
_cell.length_b   1.000
_cell.length_c   1.000
_cell.angle_alpha   90.00
_cell.angle_beta   90.00
_cell.angle_gamma   90.00
#
_symmetry.space_group_name_H-M   'P 1'
#
loop_
_entity.id
_entity.type
_entity.pdbx_description
1 polymer ?
#
loop_
_entity_poly.entity_id
_entity_poly.type
_entity_poly.pdbx_seq_one_letter_code
_entity_poly.pdbx_strand_id
1 'polypeptide(L)'
;MILLPSPNPLHLRVNSSYRARPVTPRVCCLQVRPASHYKVPVSTPPTLRHLTASKMAEADSPDCPPTAKRFIPLENNPEVMSSLIHNLGLSKTLAFHDVFSIDEPELLEFVPRPALALLLIFPVSETYEKFRVQEDKEKAEYTGSGHDEEVVWYKQTIGNACGLIGLLHGVSNGEARKQIEPNSSLAKLLSDAIPLKPVDRANLLYESQALETAHQSAATGGDTAAPPADEKVDLHYVCFVKSGSNHLWEMDGRRKGPLDRGELAADEDVLSEKALQLGVRKFLKREEESGGGELRFSLIVLSPTLD
;
A
#
# COMPACT_ATOMS: atom_id res chain seq x y z
N MET A 1 -24.47 -37.77 -69.31
CA MET A 1 -23.86 -37.66 -67.96
C MET A 1 -24.47 -36.42 -67.31
N ILE A 2 -25.41 -36.54 -66.37
CA ILE A 2 -25.23 -36.88 -64.93
C ILE A 2 -24.26 -35.90 -64.24
N LEU A 3 -24.47 -35.28 -63.08
CA LEU A 3 -25.59 -34.81 -62.22
C LEU A 3 -24.87 -34.08 -61.04
N LEU A 4 -25.32 -32.86 -60.68
CA LEU A 4 -25.51 -32.31 -59.31
C LEU A 4 -24.34 -31.91 -58.34
N PRO A 5 -24.63 -31.05 -57.31
CA PRO A 5 -23.75 -29.95 -56.81
C PRO A 5 -23.62 -29.79 -55.25
N SER A 6 -22.96 -28.69 -54.79
CA SER A 6 -23.10 -27.93 -53.48
C SER A 6 -22.67 -28.60 -52.15
N PRO A 7 -22.38 -27.88 -51.02
CA PRO A 7 -22.99 -26.63 -50.55
C PRO A 7 -22.09 -25.47 -50.04
N ASN A 8 -22.80 -24.37 -49.78
CA ASN A 8 -22.44 -22.97 -49.55
C ASN A 8 -22.16 -22.60 -48.06
N PRO A 9 -21.80 -21.32 -47.76
CA PRO A 9 -21.24 -20.79 -46.50
C PRO A 9 -22.29 -20.10 -45.61
N LEU A 10 -21.88 -19.62 -44.42
CA LEU A 10 -22.67 -18.69 -43.61
C LEU A 10 -21.80 -17.56 -43.01
N HIS A 11 -21.87 -16.39 -43.67
CA HIS A 11 -21.69 -15.08 -43.04
C HIS A 11 -22.95 -14.74 -42.25
N LEU A 12 -22.81 -14.19 -41.04
CA LEU A 12 -23.89 -13.55 -40.31
C LEU A 12 -23.56 -12.07 -40.05
N ARG A 13 -24.49 -11.24 -40.51
CA ARG A 13 -24.48 -9.78 -40.50
C ARG A 13 -24.68 -9.23 -39.09
N VAL A 14 -24.03 -8.10 -38.84
CA VAL A 14 -24.30 -7.17 -37.75
C VAL A 14 -25.61 -6.43 -38.02
N ASN A 15 -26.48 -6.31 -37.02
CA ASN A 15 -27.43 -5.21 -36.98
C ASN A 15 -27.73 -4.73 -35.56
N SER A 16 -27.87 -3.41 -35.49
CA SER A 16 -27.98 -2.55 -34.31
C SER A 16 -29.31 -2.72 -33.56
N SER A 17 -29.27 -2.67 -32.22
CA SER A 17 -30.06 -1.75 -31.36
C SER A 17 -30.36 -2.39 -30.01
N TYR A 18 -29.76 -1.89 -28.92
CA TYR A 18 -30.35 -2.03 -27.58
C TYR A 18 -30.06 -0.76 -26.77
N ARG A 19 -31.15 -0.03 -26.44
CA ARG A 19 -31.17 1.08 -25.49
C ARG A 19 -30.95 0.53 -24.07
N ALA A 20 -29.99 1.07 -23.34
CA ALA A 20 -29.89 0.89 -21.90
C ALA A 20 -30.84 1.87 -21.18
N ARG A 21 -31.68 1.35 -20.27
CA ARG A 21 -32.45 2.14 -19.29
C ARG A 21 -31.65 2.23 -17.98
N PRO A 22 -31.79 3.31 -17.19
CA PRO A 22 -31.07 3.46 -15.94
C PRO A 22 -31.67 2.56 -14.85
N VAL A 23 -30.81 1.84 -14.12
CA VAL A 23 -31.16 1.04 -12.95
C VAL A 23 -30.96 1.89 -11.70
N THR A 24 -32.05 2.15 -10.98
CA THR A 24 -32.05 2.78 -9.65
C THR A 24 -31.58 1.79 -8.57
N PRO A 25 -30.80 2.22 -7.57
CA PRO A 25 -30.41 1.35 -6.46
C PRO A 25 -31.56 1.21 -5.45
N ARG A 26 -32.05 -0.02 -5.25
CA ARG A 26 -32.95 -0.36 -4.13
C ARG A 26 -32.12 -0.76 -2.92
N VAL A 27 -32.16 0.10 -1.91
CA VAL A 27 -31.80 -0.16 -0.52
C VAL A 27 -32.69 -1.28 0.03
N CYS A 28 -32.10 -2.37 0.54
CA CYS A 28 -32.82 -3.36 1.34
C CYS A 28 -31.87 -4.04 2.32
N CYS A 29 -31.71 -3.46 3.51
CA CYS A 29 -31.20 -4.18 4.68
C CYS A 29 -32.34 -4.27 5.70
N LEU A 30 -32.91 -5.48 5.82
CA LEU A 30 -33.86 -5.83 6.86
C LEU A 30 -33.19 -5.76 8.23
N GLN A 31 -33.75 -4.92 9.10
CA GLN A 31 -33.55 -4.97 10.54
C GLN A 31 -34.29 -6.18 11.13
N VAL A 32 -33.61 -6.95 11.98
CA VAL A 32 -34.27 -7.85 12.93
C VAL A 32 -33.73 -7.51 14.32
N ARG A 33 -34.61 -6.99 15.19
CA ARG A 33 -34.42 -6.89 16.65
C ARG A 33 -35.00 -8.14 17.31
N PRO A 34 -34.52 -8.50 18.52
CA PRO A 34 -35.50 -8.79 19.57
C PRO A 34 -35.19 -8.17 20.94
N ALA A 35 -36.29 -7.66 21.50
CA ALA A 35 -36.80 -7.66 22.87
C ALA A 35 -35.88 -7.50 24.10
N SER A 36 -36.25 -6.46 24.84
CA SER A 36 -35.99 -6.13 26.24
C SER A 36 -36.41 -7.20 27.25
N HIS A 37 -35.59 -7.39 28.29
CA HIS A 37 -36.08 -7.69 29.64
C HIS A 37 -35.23 -6.96 30.70
N TYR A 38 -35.92 -6.17 31.53
CA TYR A 38 -35.41 -5.46 32.70
C TYR A 38 -35.65 -6.29 33.96
N LYS A 39 -34.65 -6.39 34.87
CA LYS A 39 -34.85 -6.41 36.34
C LYS A 39 -33.53 -6.24 37.15
N VAL A 40 -33.40 -5.05 37.78
CA VAL A 40 -33.01 -4.64 39.17
C VAL A 40 -31.80 -5.31 39.89
N PRO A 41 -30.97 -4.55 40.67
CA PRO A 41 -29.55 -4.84 40.90
C PRO A 41 -29.24 -5.52 42.25
N VAL A 42 -28.08 -6.17 42.33
CA VAL A 42 -27.47 -6.63 43.58
C VAL A 42 -26.02 -6.12 43.64
N SER A 43 -25.69 -5.45 44.74
CA SER A 43 -24.39 -4.87 45.06
C SER A 43 -23.50 -5.88 45.79
N THR A 44 -22.25 -6.05 45.33
CA THR A 44 -21.15 -6.71 46.06
C THR A 44 -19.79 -6.08 45.68
N PRO A 45 -18.75 -6.20 46.53
CA PRO A 45 -17.72 -5.18 46.79
C PRO A 45 -16.51 -5.25 45.82
N PRO A 46 -15.54 -4.30 45.87
CA PRO A 46 -14.60 -4.12 44.77
C PRO A 46 -13.49 -5.18 44.84
N THR A 47 -13.44 -6.04 43.83
CA THR A 47 -12.29 -6.89 43.51
C THR A 47 -11.58 -6.33 42.28
N LEU A 48 -10.23 -6.39 42.33
CA LEU A 48 -9.27 -6.04 41.28
C LEU A 48 -9.85 -6.28 39.88
N ARG A 49 -10.07 -5.21 39.10
CA ARG A 49 -10.52 -5.34 37.72
C ARG A 49 -9.37 -5.87 36.86
N HIS A 50 -9.50 -7.14 36.47
CA HIS A 50 -8.91 -7.69 35.27
C HIS A 50 -9.11 -6.73 34.09
N LEU A 51 -8.01 -6.35 33.44
CA LEU A 51 -8.03 -5.81 32.09
C LEU A 51 -8.71 -6.84 31.19
N THR A 52 -9.83 -6.47 30.59
CA THR A 52 -10.53 -7.31 29.62
C THR A 52 -9.67 -7.51 28.38
N ALA A 53 -9.75 -8.68 27.74
CA ALA A 53 -9.00 -9.02 26.52
C ALA A 53 -9.14 -7.96 25.39
N SER A 54 -10.24 -7.21 25.38
CA SER A 54 -10.49 -6.09 24.46
C SER A 54 -9.53 -4.90 24.65
N LYS A 55 -9.08 -4.60 25.87
CA LYS A 55 -8.07 -3.54 26.11
C LYS A 55 -6.64 -4.01 25.86
N MET A 56 -6.38 -5.32 25.97
CA MET A 56 -5.08 -5.88 25.58
C MET A 56 -4.93 -5.94 24.06
N ALA A 57 -6.01 -6.20 23.32
CA ALA A 57 -6.01 -6.15 21.85
C ALA A 57 -5.75 -4.74 21.28
N GLU A 58 -6.16 -3.67 21.98
CA GLU A 58 -5.87 -2.29 21.56
C GLU A 58 -4.41 -1.87 21.82
N ALA A 59 -3.74 -2.44 22.84
CA ALA A 59 -2.37 -2.06 23.21
C ALA A 59 -1.29 -2.65 22.27
N ASP A 60 -1.60 -3.76 21.58
CA ASP A 60 -0.71 -4.44 20.63
C ASP A 60 -1.19 -4.32 19.17
N SER A 61 -2.17 -3.45 18.89
CA SER A 61 -2.63 -3.21 17.52
C SER A 61 -1.53 -2.51 16.72
N PRO A 62 -1.19 -2.99 15.51
CA PRO A 62 -0.28 -2.29 14.61
C PRO A 62 -0.88 -1.01 14.02
N ASP A 63 -2.19 -0.80 14.19
CA ASP A 63 -2.89 0.34 13.64
C ASP A 63 -2.75 1.56 14.54
N CYS A 64 -2.77 2.74 13.92
CA CYS A 64 -2.78 3.99 14.67
C CYS A 64 -4.02 4.05 15.57
N PRO A 65 -3.89 4.55 16.81
CA PRO A 65 -5.02 4.61 17.73
C PRO A 65 -6.14 5.48 17.15
N PRO A 66 -7.41 5.25 17.50
CA PRO A 66 -8.55 6.01 16.96
C PRO A 66 -8.45 7.53 17.18
N THR A 67 -7.66 7.97 18.16
CA THR A 67 -7.41 9.38 18.50
C THR A 67 -6.28 10.04 17.70
N ALA A 68 -5.52 9.27 16.89
CA ALA A 68 -4.45 9.82 16.07
C ALA A 68 -5.02 10.66 14.91
N LYS A 69 -4.21 11.61 14.41
CA LYS A 69 -4.46 12.29 13.13
C LYS A 69 -4.71 11.25 12.03
N ARG A 70 -5.69 11.52 11.17
CA ARG A 70 -6.02 10.66 10.03
C ARG A 70 -6.02 11.47 8.76
N PHE A 71 -5.48 10.87 7.70
CA PHE A 71 -5.56 11.40 6.35
C PHE A 71 -6.68 10.72 5.56
N ILE A 72 -7.04 11.35 4.44
CA ILE A 72 -7.89 10.70 3.44
C ILE A 72 -7.05 9.58 2.78
N PRO A 73 -7.54 8.33 2.71
CA PRO A 73 -6.88 7.25 2.00
C PRO A 73 -6.55 7.64 0.54
N LEU A 74 -5.32 7.35 0.08
CA LEU A 74 -4.93 7.58 -1.32
C LEU A 74 -5.43 6.43 -2.22
N GLU A 75 -6.06 6.78 -3.32
CA GLU A 75 -6.34 5.86 -4.42
C GLU A 75 -5.03 5.34 -5.02
N ASN A 76 -4.95 4.04 -5.29
CA ASN A 76 -3.78 3.45 -5.95
C ASN A 76 -3.79 3.80 -7.44
N ASN A 77 -3.42 5.03 -7.75
CA ASN A 77 -3.46 5.61 -9.08
C ASN A 77 -2.10 6.23 -9.41
N PRO A 78 -1.39 5.77 -10.45
CA PRO A 78 -0.06 6.27 -10.77
C PRO A 78 0.02 7.79 -11.01
N GLU A 79 -1.02 8.41 -11.58
CA GLU A 79 -1.05 9.86 -11.81
C GLU A 79 -1.17 10.63 -10.51
N VAL A 80 -2.03 10.18 -9.59
CA VAL A 80 -2.19 10.76 -8.25
C VAL A 80 -0.89 10.65 -7.47
N MET A 81 -0.31 9.45 -7.47
CA MET A 81 0.92 9.14 -6.73
C MET A 81 2.12 9.93 -7.28
N SER A 82 2.26 10.01 -8.61
CA SER A 82 3.30 10.82 -9.28
C SER A 82 3.14 12.30 -8.99
N SER A 83 1.91 12.82 -9.10
CA SER A 83 1.64 14.23 -8.81
C SER A 83 2.02 14.59 -7.37
N LEU A 84 1.75 13.70 -6.41
CA LEU A 84 2.12 13.90 -5.00
C LEU A 84 3.65 14.02 -4.85
N ILE A 85 4.42 13.04 -5.33
CA ILE A 85 5.88 13.05 -5.16
C ILE A 85 6.56 14.18 -5.93
N HIS A 86 6.03 14.58 -7.10
CA HIS A 86 6.53 15.73 -7.85
C HIS A 86 6.26 17.04 -7.11
N ASN A 87 5.08 17.20 -6.51
CA ASN A 87 4.75 18.36 -5.68
C ASN A 87 5.65 18.47 -4.43
N LEU A 88 6.11 17.34 -3.90
CA LEU A 88 7.09 17.32 -2.80
C LEU A 88 8.52 17.58 -3.28
N GLY A 89 8.81 17.37 -4.56
CA GLY A 89 10.06 17.70 -5.21
C GLY A 89 10.92 16.51 -5.66
N LEU A 90 10.31 15.38 -6.01
CA LEU A 90 11.00 14.40 -6.85
C LEU A 90 11.08 14.91 -8.29
N SER A 91 12.21 14.69 -8.96
CA SER A 91 12.39 14.97 -10.39
C SER A 91 11.30 14.29 -11.23
N LYS A 92 10.84 15.01 -12.26
CA LYS A 92 9.90 14.51 -13.26
C LYS A 92 10.50 13.50 -14.23
N THR A 93 11.79 13.17 -14.10
CA THR A 93 12.41 12.04 -14.82
C THR A 93 11.94 10.70 -14.29
N LEU A 94 11.28 10.65 -13.13
CA LEU A 94 10.66 9.47 -12.55
C LEU A 94 9.15 9.67 -12.40
N ALA A 95 8.38 8.61 -12.58
CA ALA A 95 6.95 8.56 -12.27
C ALA A 95 6.54 7.15 -11.81
N PHE A 96 5.36 7.07 -11.21
CA PHE A 96 4.71 5.79 -10.97
C PHE A 96 4.04 5.30 -12.26
N HIS A 97 4.06 3.98 -12.45
CA HIS A 97 3.39 3.27 -13.54
C HIS A 97 2.62 2.09 -12.97
N ASP A 98 1.54 1.69 -13.63
CA ASP A 98 0.84 0.43 -13.31
C ASP A 98 1.72 -0.77 -13.67
N VAL A 99 1.63 -1.81 -12.83
CA VAL A 99 2.17 -3.14 -13.15
C VAL A 99 0.99 -4.08 -13.39
N PHE A 100 0.69 -4.34 -14.66
CA PHE A 100 -0.49 -5.12 -15.06
C PHE A 100 -0.37 -6.61 -14.70
N SER A 101 0.83 -7.17 -14.77
CA SER A 101 1.11 -8.54 -14.36
C SER A 101 2.56 -8.67 -13.93
N ILE A 102 2.79 -9.54 -12.95
CA ILE A 102 4.13 -9.97 -12.53
C ILE A 102 4.41 -11.42 -12.96
N ASP A 103 3.48 -12.07 -13.66
CA ASP A 103 3.62 -13.45 -14.12
C ASP A 103 3.71 -13.54 -15.65
N GLU A 104 3.19 -12.54 -16.36
CA GLU A 104 3.24 -12.44 -17.82
C GLU A 104 4.36 -11.48 -18.25
N PRO A 105 5.49 -11.98 -18.81
CA PRO A 105 6.63 -11.14 -19.15
C PRO A 105 6.29 -10.00 -20.11
N GLU A 106 5.44 -10.27 -21.11
CA GLU A 106 5.01 -9.29 -22.12
C GLU A 106 4.28 -8.10 -21.49
N LEU A 107 3.55 -8.30 -20.40
CA LEU A 107 2.87 -7.22 -19.67
C LEU A 107 3.81 -6.46 -18.73
N LEU A 108 4.89 -7.10 -18.28
CA LEU A 108 5.91 -6.46 -17.44
C LEU A 108 6.82 -5.54 -18.26
N GLU A 109 7.01 -5.83 -19.55
CA GLU A 109 7.83 -5.03 -20.49
C GLU A 109 7.30 -3.61 -20.73
N PHE A 110 6.03 -3.33 -20.42
CA PHE A 110 5.48 -1.97 -20.48
C PHE A 110 6.08 -1.02 -19.43
N VAL A 111 6.71 -1.56 -18.38
CA VAL A 111 7.31 -0.76 -17.31
C VAL A 111 8.70 -0.29 -17.71
N PRO A 112 8.97 1.03 -17.72
CA PRO A 112 10.32 1.56 -17.93
C PRO A 112 11.32 1.02 -16.91
N ARG A 113 12.55 0.77 -17.35
CA ARG A 113 13.62 0.18 -16.52
C ARG A 113 14.77 1.19 -16.34
N PRO A 114 15.46 1.21 -15.19
CA PRO A 114 15.26 0.34 -14.04
C PRO A 114 14.04 0.71 -13.19
N ALA A 115 13.37 -0.29 -12.62
CA ALA A 115 12.33 -0.11 -11.61
C ALA A 115 12.97 0.14 -10.24
N LEU A 116 12.68 1.27 -9.61
CA LEU A 116 13.38 1.73 -8.41
C LEU A 116 12.66 1.37 -7.10
N ALA A 117 11.33 1.38 -7.11
CA ALA A 117 10.51 1.01 -5.97
C ALA A 117 9.19 0.40 -6.42
N LEU A 118 8.71 -0.63 -5.75
CA LEU A 118 7.45 -1.31 -6.03
C LEU A 118 6.51 -1.15 -4.84
N LEU A 119 5.32 -0.59 -5.05
CA LEU A 119 4.28 -0.53 -4.04
C LEU A 119 3.25 -1.61 -4.32
N LEU A 120 2.99 -2.43 -3.31
CA LEU A 120 1.93 -3.41 -3.27
C LEU A 120 0.81 -2.89 -2.37
N ILE A 121 -0.40 -2.81 -2.91
CA ILE A 121 -1.62 -2.59 -2.13
C ILE A 121 -2.44 -3.88 -2.07
N PHE A 122 -2.94 -4.23 -0.89
CA PHE A 122 -3.74 -5.43 -0.65
C PHE A 122 -4.68 -5.24 0.55
N PRO A 123 -5.78 -6.00 0.63
CA PRO A 123 -6.62 -6.04 1.81
C PRO A 123 -5.93 -6.76 2.96
N VAL A 124 -5.96 -6.15 4.14
CA VAL A 124 -5.46 -6.73 5.39
C VAL A 124 -6.35 -7.90 5.79
N SER A 125 -5.88 -9.12 5.51
CA SER A 125 -6.54 -10.36 5.90
C SER A 125 -6.09 -10.82 7.29
N GLU A 126 -6.87 -11.72 7.92
CA GLU A 126 -6.42 -12.37 9.15
C GLU A 126 -5.13 -13.19 8.94
N THR A 127 -4.99 -13.79 7.76
CA THR A 127 -3.80 -14.57 7.37
C THR A 127 -2.57 -13.67 7.39
N TYR A 128 -2.68 -12.51 6.74
CA TYR A 128 -1.63 -11.50 6.73
C TYR A 128 -1.23 -11.08 8.14
N GLU A 129 -2.20 -10.73 8.99
CA GLU A 129 -1.91 -10.27 10.36
C GLU A 129 -1.24 -11.36 11.20
N LYS A 130 -1.70 -12.61 11.12
CA LYS A 130 -1.07 -13.75 11.81
C LYS A 130 0.38 -13.92 11.37
N PHE A 131 0.64 -13.86 10.07
CA PHE A 131 2.00 -13.98 9.53
C PHE A 131 2.89 -12.81 9.96
N ARG A 132 2.41 -11.57 9.86
CA ARG A 132 3.14 -10.37 10.28
C ARG A 132 3.53 -10.45 11.75
N VAL A 133 2.59 -10.78 12.63
CA VAL A 133 2.86 -10.94 14.07
C VAL A 133 3.89 -12.04 14.31
N GLN A 134 3.79 -13.17 13.61
CA GLN A 134 4.73 -14.28 13.76
C GLN A 134 6.15 -13.93 13.26
N GLU A 135 6.27 -13.23 12.13
CA GLU A 135 7.56 -12.78 11.57
C GLU A 135 8.20 -11.68 12.44
N ASP A 136 7.40 -10.81 13.04
CA ASP A 136 7.87 -9.71 13.89
C ASP A 136 8.12 -10.14 15.35
N LYS A 137 7.62 -11.30 15.78
CA LYS A 137 7.64 -11.76 17.18
C LYS A 137 9.04 -11.71 17.80
N GLU A 138 10.03 -12.24 17.09
CA GLU A 138 11.41 -12.36 17.56
C GLU A 138 12.29 -11.15 17.18
N LYS A 139 11.73 -10.19 16.44
CA LYS A 139 12.45 -8.98 16.03
C LYS A 139 12.40 -7.92 17.13
N ALA A 140 13.53 -7.26 17.34
CA ALA A 140 13.60 -6.03 18.12
C ALA A 140 12.98 -4.87 17.32
N GLU A 141 12.51 -3.84 18.04
CA GLU A 141 12.16 -2.57 17.39
C GLU A 141 13.39 -1.99 16.68
N TYR A 142 13.18 -1.52 15.47
CA TYR A 142 14.22 -0.88 14.69
C TYR A 142 14.62 0.45 15.32
N THR A 143 15.93 0.71 15.36
CA THR A 143 16.50 1.91 15.97
C THR A 143 17.52 2.61 15.06
N GLY A 144 17.51 2.26 13.77
CA GLY A 144 18.35 2.87 12.75
C GLY A 144 18.15 4.38 12.68
N SER A 145 19.26 5.08 12.44
CA SER A 145 19.34 6.53 12.24
C SER A 145 20.76 6.91 11.79
N GLY A 146 20.91 8.11 11.24
CA GLY A 146 22.18 8.66 10.79
C GLY A 146 22.52 8.33 9.34
N HIS A 147 23.64 8.88 8.86
CA HIS A 147 24.05 8.77 7.47
C HIS A 147 24.51 7.36 7.06
N ASP A 148 24.86 6.53 8.03
CA ASP A 148 25.28 5.14 7.82
C ASP A 148 24.09 4.16 7.77
N GLU A 149 22.85 4.66 7.97
CA GLU A 149 21.63 3.86 7.83
C GLU A 149 21.45 3.44 6.36
N GLU A 150 21.39 2.13 6.11
CA GLU A 150 21.27 1.59 4.75
C GLU A 150 19.95 1.99 4.07
N VAL A 151 18.86 1.98 4.84
CA VAL A 151 17.52 2.37 4.37
C VAL A 151 16.84 3.29 5.37
N VAL A 152 16.26 4.38 4.88
CA VAL A 152 15.43 5.29 5.66
C VAL A 152 14.03 4.71 5.75
N TRP A 153 13.68 4.22 6.94
CA TRP A 153 12.36 3.66 7.25
C TRP A 153 11.51 4.61 8.11
N TYR A 154 10.23 4.74 7.79
CA TYR A 154 9.26 5.61 8.45
C TYR A 154 8.19 4.75 9.14
N LYS A 155 8.11 4.84 10.47
CA LYS A 155 7.01 4.23 11.21
C LYS A 155 5.72 5.01 10.95
N GLN A 156 4.61 4.29 10.76
CA GLN A 156 3.32 4.92 10.52
C GLN A 156 2.63 5.24 11.86
N THR A 157 2.39 6.52 12.10
CA THR A 157 1.65 7.03 13.27
C THR A 157 0.44 7.89 12.90
N ILE A 158 0.20 8.09 11.60
CA ILE A 158 -0.96 8.78 11.03
C ILE A 158 -1.91 7.72 10.44
N GLY A 159 -3.18 7.75 10.86
CA GLY A 159 -4.19 6.84 10.34
C GLY A 159 -4.42 7.07 8.84
N ASN A 160 -4.61 5.99 8.08
CA ASN A 160 -4.84 6.03 6.62
C ASN A 160 -3.70 6.65 5.78
N ALA A 161 -2.51 6.89 6.36
CA ALA A 161 -1.37 7.45 5.64
C ALA A 161 -0.45 6.40 4.98
N CYS A 162 -0.82 5.10 4.97
CA CYS A 162 0.02 4.02 4.46
C CYS A 162 0.48 4.24 3.01
N GLY A 163 -0.38 4.81 2.15
CA GLY A 163 -0.01 5.20 0.78
C GLY A 163 1.15 6.22 0.77
N LEU A 164 1.01 7.32 1.53
CA LEU A 164 2.06 8.33 1.66
C LEU A 164 3.36 7.75 2.26
N ILE A 165 3.25 6.92 3.29
CA ILE A 165 4.42 6.26 3.90
C ILE A 165 5.11 5.34 2.89
N GLY A 166 4.35 4.58 2.11
CA GLY A 166 4.88 3.75 1.02
C GLY A 166 5.61 4.57 -0.04
N LEU A 167 5.06 5.72 -0.44
CA LEU A 167 5.72 6.65 -1.37
C LEU A 167 7.04 7.17 -0.79
N LEU A 168 7.03 7.63 0.47
CA LEU A 168 8.22 8.13 1.15
C LEU A 168 9.30 7.05 1.27
N HIS A 169 8.93 5.81 1.57
CA HIS A 169 9.86 4.67 1.52
C HIS A 169 10.49 4.51 0.13
N GLY A 170 9.68 4.58 -0.93
CA GLY A 170 10.17 4.45 -2.31
C GLY A 170 11.16 5.54 -2.69
N VAL A 171 10.80 6.80 -2.47
CA VAL A 171 11.61 7.95 -2.94
C VAL A 171 12.79 8.29 -2.03
N SER A 172 12.77 7.90 -0.74
CA SER A 172 13.85 8.21 0.20
C SER A 172 15.03 7.24 0.13
N ASN A 173 14.95 6.19 -0.67
CA ASN A 173 15.89 5.08 -0.70
C ASN A 173 16.46 4.81 -2.10
N GLY A 174 17.54 4.04 -2.15
CA GLY A 174 18.15 3.58 -3.41
C GLY A 174 18.52 4.72 -4.37
N GLU A 175 18.39 4.45 -5.67
CA GLU A 175 18.67 5.43 -6.73
C GLU A 175 17.61 6.55 -6.81
N ALA A 176 16.36 6.28 -6.39
CA ALA A 176 15.30 7.29 -6.40
C ALA A 176 15.64 8.49 -5.51
N ARG A 177 16.30 8.25 -4.38
CA ARG A 177 16.80 9.30 -3.47
C ARG A 177 17.67 10.34 -4.17
N LYS A 178 18.45 9.94 -5.18
CA LYS A 178 19.36 10.83 -5.91
C LYS A 178 18.62 11.76 -6.89
N GLN A 179 17.35 11.48 -7.16
CA GLN A 179 16.47 12.26 -8.05
C GLN A 179 15.61 13.26 -7.27
N ILE A 180 15.84 13.45 -5.97
CA ILE A 180 15.16 14.48 -5.18
C ILE A 180 15.79 15.83 -5.49
N GLU A 181 14.98 16.79 -5.92
CA GLU A 181 15.42 18.13 -6.27
C GLU A 181 15.96 18.88 -5.04
N PRO A 182 17.11 19.56 -5.15
CA PRO A 182 17.65 20.34 -4.04
C PRO A 182 16.71 21.49 -3.66
N ASN A 183 16.69 21.85 -2.38
CA ASN A 183 15.82 22.88 -1.81
C ASN A 183 14.30 22.59 -1.89
N SER A 184 13.90 21.37 -2.24
CA SER A 184 12.51 20.93 -2.17
C SER A 184 12.04 20.60 -0.74
N SER A 185 10.73 20.50 -0.56
CA SER A 185 10.12 20.02 0.68
C SER A 185 10.59 18.60 1.02
N LEU A 186 10.72 17.73 0.01
CA LEU A 186 11.21 16.37 0.19
C LEU A 186 12.69 16.33 0.57
N ALA A 187 13.54 17.17 -0.04
CA ALA A 187 14.95 17.27 0.33
C ALA A 187 15.12 17.72 1.78
N LYS A 188 14.34 18.73 2.21
CA LYS A 188 14.34 19.20 3.59
C LYS A 188 13.86 18.11 4.56
N LEU A 189 12.72 17.48 4.26
CA LEU A 189 12.16 16.40 5.07
C LEU A 189 13.18 15.28 5.27
N LEU A 190 13.83 14.84 4.18
CA LEU A 190 14.80 13.76 4.22
C LEU A 190 16.04 14.16 5.05
N SER A 191 16.55 15.38 4.85
CA SER A 191 17.67 15.91 5.64
C SER A 191 17.35 15.93 7.15
N ASP A 192 16.14 16.34 7.51
CA ASP A 192 15.70 16.41 8.90
C ASP A 192 15.40 14.99 9.47
N ALA A 193 14.98 14.04 8.63
CA ALA A 193 14.62 12.68 9.01
C ALA A 193 15.80 11.74 9.26
N ILE A 194 16.89 11.89 8.49
CA ILE A 194 18.09 11.04 8.59
C ILE A 194 18.64 10.93 10.02
N PRO A 195 18.89 12.03 10.76
CA PRO A 195 19.48 11.93 12.10
C PRO A 195 18.51 11.38 13.16
N LEU A 196 17.22 11.26 12.86
CA LEU A 196 16.20 10.87 13.82
C LEU A 196 16.00 9.35 13.87
N LYS A 197 15.74 8.84 15.08
CA LYS A 197 15.26 7.47 15.29
C LYS A 197 13.79 7.34 14.85
N PRO A 198 13.28 6.12 14.62
CA PRO A 198 11.99 5.95 13.95
C PRO A 198 10.77 6.64 14.60
N VAL A 199 10.73 6.75 15.94
CA VAL A 199 9.63 7.45 16.63
C VAL A 199 9.69 8.95 16.38
N ASP A 200 10.86 9.57 16.55
CA ASP A 200 11.04 11.01 16.30
C ASP A 200 10.89 11.34 14.82
N ARG A 201 11.34 10.43 13.94
CA ARG A 201 11.13 10.51 12.50
C ARG A 201 9.63 10.47 12.17
N ALA A 202 8.85 9.59 12.79
CA ALA A 202 7.41 9.57 12.61
C ALA A 202 6.73 10.85 13.11
N ASN A 203 7.20 11.44 14.22
CA ASN A 203 6.71 12.73 14.71
C ASN A 203 7.02 13.88 13.73
N LEU A 204 8.20 13.87 13.10
CA LEU A 204 8.53 14.82 12.02
C LEU A 204 7.51 14.74 10.88
N LEU A 205 7.10 13.54 10.47
CA LEU A 205 6.09 13.34 9.44
C LEU A 205 4.70 13.83 9.91
N TYR A 206 4.34 13.53 11.16
CA TYR A 206 3.06 13.91 11.77
C TYR A 206 2.82 15.43 11.77
N GLU A 207 3.88 16.20 12.08
CA GLU A 207 3.85 17.66 12.16
C GLU A 207 4.13 18.37 10.83
N SER A 208 4.41 17.62 9.75
CA SER A 208 4.77 18.22 8.46
C SER A 208 3.56 18.75 7.69
N GLN A 209 3.38 20.07 7.73
CA GLN A 209 2.34 20.75 6.95
C GLN A 209 2.54 20.59 5.43
N ALA A 210 3.78 20.52 4.97
CA ALA A 210 4.09 20.33 3.55
C ALA A 210 3.60 18.96 3.06
N LEU A 211 3.84 17.89 3.85
CA LEU A 211 3.32 16.55 3.56
C LEU A 211 1.80 16.51 3.59
N GLU A 212 1.19 17.09 4.62
CA GLU A 212 -0.27 17.12 4.76
C GLU A 212 -0.94 17.85 3.60
N THR A 213 -0.38 18.99 3.17
CA THR A 213 -0.93 19.78 2.06
C THR A 213 -0.81 19.03 0.73
N ALA A 214 0.36 18.45 0.44
CA ALA A 214 0.58 17.66 -0.76
C ALA A 214 -0.31 16.41 -0.81
N HIS A 215 -0.44 15.73 0.33
CA HIS A 215 -1.33 14.57 0.50
C HIS A 215 -2.78 14.95 0.27
N GLN A 216 -3.27 16.01 0.91
CA GLN A 216 -4.65 16.46 0.78
C GLN A 216 -4.99 16.84 -0.67
N SER A 217 -4.06 17.49 -1.38
CA SER A 217 -4.23 17.81 -2.79
C SER A 217 -4.33 16.55 -3.66
N ALA A 218 -3.48 15.55 -3.40
CA ALA A 218 -3.47 14.30 -4.15
C ALA A 218 -4.71 13.44 -3.86
N ALA A 219 -5.14 13.36 -2.60
CA ALA A 219 -6.29 12.58 -2.18
C ALA A 219 -7.63 13.08 -2.76
N THR A 220 -7.67 14.31 -3.28
CA THR A 220 -8.83 14.84 -4.02
C THR A 220 -8.79 14.56 -5.53
N GLY A 221 -7.69 14.02 -6.04
CA GLY A 221 -7.57 13.51 -7.41
C GLY A 221 -7.94 12.02 -7.49
N GLY A 222 -7.72 11.43 -8.66
CA GLY A 222 -8.06 10.04 -8.96
C GLY A 222 -9.41 9.90 -9.65
N ASP A 223 -9.77 8.66 -9.94
CA ASP A 223 -10.98 8.32 -10.70
C ASP A 223 -12.19 8.09 -9.78
N THR A 224 -11.96 7.94 -8.47
CA THR A 224 -13.00 7.67 -7.47
C THR A 224 -13.23 8.86 -6.54
N ALA A 225 -14.44 8.94 -5.97
CA ALA A 225 -14.73 9.92 -4.94
C ALA A 225 -13.99 9.53 -3.64
N ALA A 226 -13.22 10.47 -3.11
CA ALA A 226 -12.48 10.27 -1.87
C ALA A 226 -13.42 9.95 -0.68
N PRO A 227 -13.14 8.88 0.09
CA PRO A 227 -13.89 8.59 1.31
C PRO A 227 -13.58 9.60 2.43
N PRO A 228 -14.42 9.70 3.48
CA PRO A 228 -14.09 10.43 4.70
C PRO A 228 -12.79 9.92 5.34
N ALA A 229 -12.04 10.81 5.99
CA ALA A 229 -10.76 10.47 6.63
C ALA A 229 -10.90 9.47 7.80
N ASP A 230 -12.08 9.39 8.42
CA ASP A 230 -12.43 8.45 9.48
C ASP A 230 -13.01 7.12 8.96
N GLU A 231 -13.17 6.95 7.64
CA GLU A 231 -13.61 5.69 7.07
C GLU A 231 -12.59 4.58 7.37
N LYS A 232 -13.11 3.43 7.79
CA LYS A 232 -12.30 2.25 8.04
C LYS A 232 -11.94 1.63 6.69
N VAL A 233 -10.68 1.79 6.31
CA VAL A 233 -10.11 1.18 5.12
C VAL A 233 -9.37 -0.09 5.52
N ASP A 234 -9.76 -1.20 4.91
CA ASP A 234 -9.12 -2.50 5.14
C ASP A 234 -8.00 -2.76 4.12
N LEU A 235 -7.57 -1.77 3.33
CA LEU A 235 -6.43 -1.85 2.40
C LEU A 235 -5.14 -1.32 3.03
N HIS A 236 -4.01 -1.92 2.69
CA HIS A 236 -2.69 -1.53 3.18
C HIS A 236 -1.65 -1.51 2.07
N TYR A 237 -0.71 -0.57 2.18
CA TYR A 237 0.42 -0.41 1.27
C TYR A 237 1.71 -0.92 1.90
N VAL A 238 2.49 -1.66 1.12
CA VAL A 238 3.87 -2.06 1.45
C VAL A 238 4.76 -1.68 0.27
N CYS A 239 5.93 -1.12 0.56
CA CYS A 239 6.90 -0.72 -0.45
C CYS A 239 8.11 -1.67 -0.46
N PHE A 240 8.60 -2.01 -1.64
CA PHE A 240 9.85 -2.74 -1.83
C PHE A 240 10.86 -1.84 -2.53
N VAL A 241 12.08 -1.76 -2.00
CA VAL A 241 13.17 -0.93 -2.55
C VAL A 241 14.46 -1.71 -2.61
N LYS A 242 15.30 -1.42 -3.61
CA LYS A 242 16.69 -1.89 -3.65
C LYS A 242 17.59 -0.84 -3.00
N SER A 243 18.36 -1.22 -1.98
CA SER A 243 19.31 -0.34 -1.30
C SER A 243 20.59 -0.13 -2.13
N GLY A 244 21.43 0.83 -1.71
CA GLY A 244 22.72 1.09 -2.36
C GLY A 244 23.75 -0.06 -2.24
N SER A 245 23.55 -0.99 -1.30
CA SER A 245 24.32 -2.23 -1.14
C SER A 245 23.71 -3.40 -1.92
N ASN A 246 22.69 -3.16 -2.75
CA ASN A 246 21.96 -4.14 -3.55
C ASN A 246 21.11 -5.14 -2.74
N HIS A 247 20.62 -4.78 -1.56
CA HIS A 247 19.64 -5.62 -0.85
C HIS A 247 18.22 -5.17 -1.19
N LEU A 248 17.29 -6.13 -1.30
CA LEU A 248 15.87 -5.86 -1.39
C LEU A 248 15.29 -5.68 0.00
N TRP A 249 14.62 -4.54 0.24
CA TRP A 249 14.01 -4.23 1.52
C TRP A 249 12.49 -4.12 1.39
N GLU A 250 11.77 -4.80 2.28
CA GLU A 250 10.32 -4.60 2.49
C GLU A 250 10.10 -3.53 3.57
N MET A 251 9.36 -2.50 3.19
CA MET A 251 9.20 -1.25 3.93
C MET A 251 7.72 -1.07 4.29
N ASP A 252 7.32 -1.60 5.44
CA ASP A 252 5.97 -1.48 6.00
C ASP A 252 6.03 -0.63 7.28
N GLY A 253 5.31 0.49 7.32
CA GLY A 253 5.25 1.38 8.48
C GLY A 253 4.50 0.82 9.70
N ARG A 254 3.71 -0.25 9.53
CA ARG A 254 2.97 -0.96 10.61
C ARG A 254 3.81 -2.00 11.34
N ARG A 255 5.04 -2.28 10.87
CA ARG A 255 5.95 -3.27 11.46
C ARG A 255 6.87 -2.68 12.53
N LYS A 256 7.67 -3.57 13.14
CA LYS A 256 8.77 -3.19 14.05
C LYS A 256 9.95 -2.52 13.34
N GLY A 257 10.04 -2.60 12.01
CA GLY A 257 11.13 -2.07 11.21
C GLY A 257 11.10 -2.55 9.75
N PRO A 258 12.07 -2.09 8.94
CA PRO A 258 12.25 -2.60 7.59
C PRO A 258 12.77 -4.05 7.61
N LEU A 259 12.44 -4.83 6.58
CA LEU A 259 12.86 -6.23 6.47
C LEU A 259 13.79 -6.42 5.27
N ASP A 260 15.03 -6.81 5.54
CA ASP A 260 15.93 -7.28 4.50
C ASP A 260 15.43 -8.62 3.95
N ARG A 261 15.11 -8.63 2.65
CA ARG A 261 14.63 -9.80 1.91
C ARG A 261 15.76 -10.52 1.18
N GLY A 262 16.96 -9.95 1.15
CA GLY A 262 18.18 -10.56 0.61
C GLY A 262 18.81 -9.76 -0.52
N GLU A 263 19.99 -10.20 -0.92
CA GLU A 263 20.82 -9.58 -1.95
C GLU A 263 20.22 -9.75 -3.35
N LEU A 264 20.34 -8.71 -4.17
CA LEU A 264 20.11 -8.67 -5.61
C LEU A 264 21.44 -8.42 -6.32
N ALA A 265 21.57 -8.88 -7.55
CA ALA A 265 22.69 -8.51 -8.40
C ALA A 265 22.64 -7.01 -8.74
N ALA A 266 23.78 -6.42 -9.14
CA ALA A 266 23.88 -4.99 -9.43
C ALA A 266 22.91 -4.54 -10.55
N ASP A 267 22.68 -5.40 -11.55
CA ASP A 267 21.80 -5.20 -12.70
C ASP A 267 20.34 -5.63 -12.45
N GLU A 268 20.06 -6.32 -11.35
CA GLU A 268 18.69 -6.63 -10.92
C GLU A 268 18.01 -5.42 -10.30
N ASP A 269 16.69 -5.34 -10.41
CA ASP A 269 15.88 -4.29 -9.77
C ASP A 269 14.63 -4.88 -9.11
N VAL A 270 13.72 -4.03 -8.63
CA VAL A 270 12.57 -4.50 -7.83
C VAL A 270 11.52 -5.32 -8.59
N LEU A 271 11.55 -5.37 -9.93
CA LEU A 271 10.73 -6.29 -10.74
C LEU A 271 11.55 -7.40 -11.41
N SER A 272 12.84 -7.54 -11.09
CA SER A 272 13.58 -8.73 -11.49
C SER A 272 12.92 -10.00 -10.93
N GLU A 273 13.08 -11.11 -11.63
CA GLU A 273 12.52 -12.40 -11.22
C GLU A 273 12.91 -12.76 -9.77
N LYS A 274 14.16 -12.54 -9.40
CA LYS A 274 14.65 -12.75 -8.03
C LYS A 274 13.96 -11.82 -7.02
N ALA A 275 13.82 -10.54 -7.32
CA ALA A 275 13.15 -9.60 -6.43
C ALA A 275 11.66 -9.94 -6.23
N LEU A 276 10.96 -10.32 -7.31
CA LEU A 276 9.56 -10.76 -7.24
C LEU A 276 9.39 -12.03 -6.40
N GLN A 277 10.31 -13.00 -6.51
CA GLN A 277 10.31 -14.21 -5.69
C GLN A 277 10.58 -13.92 -4.21
N LEU A 278 11.51 -13.02 -3.89
CA LEU A 278 11.85 -12.64 -2.52
C LEU A 278 10.77 -11.75 -1.86
N GLY A 279 10.08 -10.94 -2.66
CA GLY A 279 9.06 -9.99 -2.22
C GLY A 279 7.62 -10.43 -2.52
N VAL A 280 7.00 -9.80 -3.52
CA VAL A 280 5.54 -9.85 -3.76
C VAL A 280 5.01 -11.27 -3.99
N ARG A 281 5.69 -12.13 -4.77
CA ARG A 281 5.16 -13.48 -5.02
C ARG A 281 5.15 -14.34 -3.76
N LYS A 282 6.10 -14.14 -2.85
CA LYS A 282 6.09 -14.79 -1.53
C LYS A 282 4.87 -14.35 -0.71
N PHE A 283 4.46 -13.09 -0.83
CA PHE A 283 3.24 -12.60 -0.23
C PHE A 283 2.00 -13.28 -0.83
N LEU A 284 1.85 -13.25 -2.15
CA LEU A 284 0.67 -13.80 -2.85
C LEU A 284 0.51 -15.30 -2.62
N LYS A 285 1.61 -16.06 -2.69
CA LYS A 285 1.61 -17.51 -2.45
C LYS A 285 1.07 -17.86 -1.06
N ARG A 286 1.40 -17.08 -0.02
CA ARG A 286 0.91 -17.34 1.35
C ARG A 286 -0.59 -17.11 1.48
N GLU A 287 -1.12 -16.06 0.84
CA GLU A 287 -2.56 -15.78 0.86
C GLU A 287 -3.34 -16.87 0.10
N GLU A 288 -2.80 -17.36 -1.02
CA GLU A 288 -3.37 -18.47 -1.78
C GLU A 288 -3.39 -19.78 -0.97
N GLU A 289 -2.24 -20.18 -0.39
CA GLU A 289 -2.10 -21.42 0.39
C GLU A 289 -3.01 -21.46 1.63
N SER A 290 -3.34 -20.31 2.20
CA SER A 290 -4.17 -20.21 3.40
C SER A 290 -5.66 -20.36 3.12
N GLY A 291 -6.06 -20.59 1.85
CA GLY A 291 -7.45 -20.74 1.42
C GLY A 291 -8.28 -19.46 1.55
N GLY A 292 -7.61 -18.32 1.78
CA GLY A 292 -8.21 -17.01 2.01
C GLY A 292 -8.63 -16.28 0.73
N GLY A 293 -8.16 -16.72 -0.45
CA GLY A 293 -8.71 -16.40 -1.78
C GLY A 293 -8.80 -14.93 -2.19
N GLU A 294 -8.38 -13.99 -1.34
CA GLU A 294 -8.52 -12.56 -1.57
C GLU A 294 -7.34 -12.06 -2.43
N LEU A 295 -7.36 -12.40 -3.71
CA LEU A 295 -6.37 -11.99 -4.71
C LEU A 295 -6.53 -10.52 -5.15
N ARG A 296 -7.21 -9.69 -4.34
CA ARG A 296 -7.35 -8.26 -4.63
C ARG A 296 -6.06 -7.55 -4.27
N PHE A 297 -5.10 -7.56 -5.18
CA PHE A 297 -3.92 -6.72 -5.06
C PHE A 297 -3.81 -5.79 -6.27
N SER A 298 -3.06 -4.71 -6.09
CA SER A 298 -2.63 -3.87 -7.19
C SER A 298 -1.19 -3.44 -6.93
N LEU A 299 -0.47 -3.15 -8.02
CA LEU A 299 0.95 -2.87 -8.00
C LEU A 299 1.20 -1.62 -8.83
N ILE A 300 1.94 -0.68 -8.24
CA ILE A 300 2.51 0.46 -8.96
C ILE A 300 4.01 0.51 -8.72
N VAL A 301 4.75 0.99 -9.70
CA VAL A 301 6.21 0.98 -9.68
C VAL A 301 6.76 2.36 -10.02
N LEU A 302 7.72 2.83 -9.23
CA LEU A 302 8.48 4.04 -9.53
C LEU A 302 9.59 3.69 -10.52
N SER A 303 9.56 4.29 -11.70
CA SER A 303 10.59 4.09 -12.73
C SER A 303 10.69 5.33 -13.63
N PRO A 304 11.60 5.36 -14.63
CA PRO A 304 11.71 6.49 -15.54
C PRO A 304 10.38 6.87 -16.20
N THR A 305 10.17 8.15 -16.49
CA THR A 305 9.03 8.59 -17.32
C THR A 305 9.17 8.08 -18.77
N LEU A 306 8.03 7.97 -19.47
CA LEU A 306 7.95 7.50 -20.86
C LEU A 306 8.14 8.62 -21.91
N ASP A 307 8.58 9.81 -21.49
CA ASP A 307 8.69 11.01 -22.33
C ASP A 307 9.91 11.02 -23.26
#